data_AF-A0A3R7QEF2-F1
#
_entry.id   AF-A0A3R7QEF2-F1
#
_cell.length_a   1.000
_cell.length_b   1.000
_cell.length_c   1.000
_cell.angle_alpha   90.00
_cell.angle_beta   90.00
_cell.angle_gamma   90.00
#
_symmetry.space_group_name_H-M   'P 1'
#
loop_
_entity.id
_entity.type
_entity.pdbx_description
1 polymer ?
#
loop_
_entity_poly.entity_id
_entity_poly.type
_entity_poly.pdbx_seq_one_letter_code
_entity_poly.pdbx_strand_id
1 'polypeptide(L)'
;MPFASAAITFFLVFRQTRPTMGKESEPKATVRTRKFMTNRLLNRKQMVVDVLHPGRSTVPRSEIRSKLARMYKTTGDVVFPFGFKTAFGGGKSTGFALIYDTLDYAKKLEPKYRLERQALIEVKKTARKQRKERKNRMKKARGTAKAKLASATKKKVK
;
A
#
# COMPACT_ATOMS: atom_id res chain seq x y z
N MET A 1 -31.37 56.74 7.35
CA MET A 1 -32.81 57.02 7.52
C MET A 1 -33.54 56.43 6.31
N PRO A 2 -34.71 55.80 6.53
CA PRO A 2 -35.08 54.42 6.15
C PRO A 2 -36.01 54.40 4.92
N PHE A 3 -36.42 53.30 4.28
CA PHE A 3 -37.29 52.18 4.70
C PHE A 3 -37.14 51.06 3.65
N ALA A 4 -36.78 49.83 4.01
CA ALA A 4 -37.66 48.72 4.37
C ALA A 4 -38.75 48.37 3.33
N SER A 5 -38.57 47.27 2.60
CA SER A 5 -39.67 46.37 2.24
C SER A 5 -39.16 44.93 2.15
N ALA A 6 -39.96 44.03 2.71
CA ALA A 6 -39.60 42.70 3.14
C ALA A 6 -40.10 41.61 2.17
N ALA A 7 -39.54 40.41 2.37
CA ALA A 7 -40.14 39.11 2.12
C ALA A 7 -40.33 38.66 0.66
N ILE A 8 -39.33 37.91 0.16
CA ILE A 8 -39.62 36.60 -0.43
C ILE A 8 -38.76 35.57 0.30
N THR A 9 -39.37 35.03 1.34
CA THR A 9 -39.07 33.76 1.98
C THR A 9 -39.05 32.64 0.95
N PHE A 10 -37.87 32.12 0.60
CA PHE A 10 -37.78 30.76 0.07
C PHE A 10 -36.53 30.06 0.59
N PHE A 11 -36.78 29.18 1.56
CA PHE A 11 -36.03 27.96 1.79
C PHE A 11 -34.76 28.01 2.66
N LEU A 12 -34.85 28.69 3.81
CA LEU A 12 -34.16 28.27 5.03
C LEU A 12 -35.07 27.26 5.79
N VAL A 13 -35.24 26.06 5.23
CA VAL A 13 -35.69 24.88 5.99
C VAL A 13 -34.47 23.98 6.04
N PHE A 14 -33.68 24.07 7.11
CA PHE A 14 -33.82 23.11 8.21
C PHE A 14 -33.97 21.67 7.70
N ARG A 15 -33.07 21.25 6.81
CA ARG A 15 -32.91 19.84 6.48
C ARG A 15 -31.80 19.29 7.35
N GLN A 16 -32.21 18.99 8.58
CA GLN A 16 -31.68 17.95 9.45
C GLN A 16 -30.24 17.56 9.14
N THR A 17 -29.33 17.93 10.05
CA THR A 17 -28.32 17.00 10.53
C THR A 17 -29.01 15.64 10.69
N ARG A 18 -28.89 14.77 9.67
CA ARG A 18 -29.25 13.38 9.86
C ARG A 18 -28.37 12.92 11.01
N PRO A 19 -28.93 12.48 12.15
CA PRO A 19 -28.13 11.71 13.07
C PRO A 19 -27.49 10.62 12.22
N THR A 20 -26.18 10.47 12.29
CA THR A 20 -25.51 9.32 11.69
C THR A 20 -26.14 8.10 12.34
N MET A 21 -27.16 7.57 11.67
CA MET A 21 -27.88 6.35 11.98
C MET A 21 -26.81 5.32 12.24
N GLY A 22 -26.78 4.81 13.48
CA GLY A 22 -26.04 3.63 13.91
C GLY A 22 -24.61 3.52 13.40
N LYS A 23 -23.64 3.47 14.32
CA LYS A 23 -22.54 2.53 14.12
C LYS A 23 -23.14 1.12 14.07
N GLU A 24 -23.69 0.74 12.93
CA GLU A 24 -23.91 -0.65 12.59
C GLU A 24 -22.56 -1.32 12.80
N SER A 25 -22.53 -2.26 13.74
CA SER A 25 -21.36 -3.06 14.00
C SER A 25 -21.08 -3.84 12.73
N GLU A 26 -20.26 -3.27 11.83
CA GLU A 26 -19.71 -4.01 10.71
C GLU A 26 -19.23 -5.35 11.25
N PRO A 27 -19.48 -6.48 10.56
CA PRO A 27 -18.91 -7.77 10.94
C PRO A 27 -17.41 -7.60 11.14
N LYS A 28 -16.99 -7.54 12.41
CA LYS A 28 -15.64 -7.13 12.80
C LYS A 28 -14.68 -8.20 12.30
N ALA A 29 -13.97 -7.90 11.22
CA ALA A 29 -12.93 -8.80 10.75
C ALA A 29 -11.88 -8.97 11.85
N THR A 30 -11.77 -10.18 12.38
CA THR A 30 -10.92 -10.54 13.50
C THR A 30 -9.59 -11.04 12.96
N VAL A 31 -8.50 -10.45 13.44
CA VAL A 31 -7.15 -10.81 13.02
C VAL A 31 -6.53 -11.70 14.10
N ARG A 32 -6.12 -12.90 13.72
CA ARG A 32 -5.41 -13.85 14.57
C ARG A 32 -4.01 -14.09 14.01
N THR A 33 -3.04 -14.20 14.88
CA THR A 33 -1.63 -14.42 14.52
C THR A 33 -1.22 -15.82 14.93
N ARG A 34 -0.54 -16.55 14.04
CA ARG A 34 -0.02 -17.90 14.26
C ARG A 34 1.46 -17.95 13.88
N LYS A 35 2.19 -18.91 14.45
CA LYS A 35 3.62 -19.15 14.15
C LYS A 35 4.45 -17.86 14.24
N PHE A 36 4.28 -17.13 15.35
CA PHE A 36 5.03 -15.91 15.61
C PHE A 36 6.49 -16.25 15.88
N MET A 37 7.39 -15.60 15.15
CA MET A 37 8.83 -15.77 15.30
C MET A 37 9.50 -14.39 15.26
N THR A 38 10.41 -14.16 16.19
CA THR A 38 11.28 -12.98 16.20
C THR A 38 12.57 -13.32 15.45
N ASN A 39 12.88 -12.59 14.39
CA ASN A 39 14.10 -12.79 13.61
C ASN A 39 15.05 -11.63 13.89
N ARG A 40 16.06 -11.87 14.73
CA ARG A 40 17.05 -10.86 15.12
C ARG A 40 18.04 -10.52 13.99
N LEU A 41 18.31 -11.43 13.07
CA LEU A 41 19.22 -11.16 11.94
C LEU A 41 18.64 -10.10 10.99
N LEU A 42 17.32 -10.05 10.89
CA LEU A 42 16.59 -9.17 9.96
C LEU A 42 15.81 -8.07 10.68
N ASN A 43 16.00 -7.92 12.00
CA ASN A 43 15.31 -6.94 12.86
C ASN A 43 13.81 -6.85 12.59
N ARG A 44 13.16 -8.02 12.55
CA ARG A 44 11.73 -8.11 12.27
C ARG A 44 11.05 -9.25 13.00
N LYS A 45 9.75 -9.06 13.23
CA LYS A 45 8.82 -10.08 13.68
C LYS A 45 8.09 -10.62 12.45
N GLN A 46 8.05 -11.94 12.32
CA GLN A 46 7.41 -12.62 11.21
C GLN A 46 6.33 -13.56 11.73
N MET A 47 5.17 -13.56 11.09
CA MET A 47 4.03 -14.35 11.53
C MET A 47 3.08 -14.68 10.39
N VAL A 48 2.34 -15.77 10.54
CA VAL A 48 1.18 -16.09 9.72
C VAL A 48 -0.02 -15.33 10.29
N VAL A 49 -0.80 -14.70 9.43
CA VAL A 49 -1.99 -13.94 9.80
C VAL A 49 -3.22 -14.62 9.24
N ASP A 50 -4.10 -15.04 10.14
CA ASP A 50 -5.44 -15.53 9.81
C ASP A 50 -6.44 -14.38 10.03
N VAL A 51 -7.23 -14.07 9.00
CA VAL A 51 -8.29 -13.07 9.07
C VAL A 51 -9.62 -13.78 8.95
N LEU A 52 -10.44 -13.64 10.00
CA LEU A 52 -11.81 -14.15 10.04
C LEU A 52 -12.75 -13.00 9.75
N HIS A 53 -13.58 -13.12 8.71
CA HIS A 53 -14.49 -12.08 8.25
C HIS A 53 -15.87 -12.68 7.91
N PRO A 54 -16.63 -13.14 8.91
CA PRO A 54 -17.94 -13.75 8.68
C PRO A 54 -18.89 -12.75 8.03
N GLY A 55 -19.61 -13.15 6.98
CA GLY A 55 -20.58 -12.29 6.29
C GLY A 55 -19.99 -11.07 5.56
N ARG A 56 -18.66 -10.90 5.55
CA ARG A 56 -17.97 -9.83 4.82
C ARG A 56 -17.10 -10.41 3.71
N SER A 57 -16.97 -9.65 2.64
CA SER A 57 -16.02 -9.91 1.56
C SER A 57 -14.56 -9.82 2.04
N THR A 58 -13.62 -9.99 1.10
CA THR A 58 -12.19 -9.92 1.38
C THR A 58 -11.78 -8.60 2.02
N VAL A 59 -11.12 -8.69 3.18
CA VAL A 59 -10.64 -7.53 3.92
C VAL A 59 -9.47 -6.87 3.16
N PRO A 60 -9.50 -5.55 2.94
CA PRO A 60 -8.40 -4.86 2.27
C PRO A 60 -7.14 -4.86 3.14
N ARG A 61 -5.98 -4.86 2.49
CA ARG A 61 -4.67 -4.93 3.16
C ARG A 61 -4.39 -3.71 4.04
N SER A 62 -4.97 -2.56 3.72
CA SER A 62 -4.90 -1.33 4.52
C SER A 62 -5.54 -1.50 5.90
N GLU A 63 -6.71 -2.13 5.98
CA GLU A 63 -7.38 -2.41 7.25
C GLU A 63 -6.60 -3.43 8.10
N ILE A 64 -6.08 -4.49 7.47
CA ILE A 64 -5.26 -5.49 8.15
C ILE A 64 -3.99 -4.84 8.73
N ARG A 65 -3.36 -3.94 7.96
CA ARG A 65 -2.20 -3.16 8.38
C ARG A 65 -2.51 -2.35 9.63
N SER A 66 -3.61 -1.60 9.63
CA SER A 66 -4.04 -0.79 10.77
C SER A 66 -4.36 -1.63 12.01
N LYS A 67 -4.96 -2.81 11.84
CA LYS A 67 -5.26 -3.73 12.96
C LYS A 67 -3.99 -4.32 13.56
N LEU A 68 -3.06 -4.79 12.73
CA LEU A 68 -1.77 -5.33 13.18
C LEU A 68 -0.92 -4.26 13.87
N ALA A 69 -0.91 -3.03 13.34
CA ALA A 69 -0.24 -1.89 13.95
C ALA A 69 -0.76 -1.61 15.37
N ARG A 70 -2.08 -1.61 15.55
CA ARG A 70 -2.72 -1.45 16.87
C ARG A 70 -2.39 -2.61 17.81
N MET A 71 -2.43 -3.86 17.35
CA MET A 71 -2.15 -5.03 18.18
C MET A 71 -0.71 -5.05 18.70
N TYR A 72 0.27 -4.73 17.86
CA TYR A 72 1.69 -4.80 18.20
C TYR A 72 2.30 -3.46 18.63
N LYS A 73 1.47 -2.42 18.79
CA LYS A 73 1.89 -1.06 19.18
C LYS A 73 2.97 -0.49 18.26
N THR A 74 2.84 -0.73 16.96
CA THR A 74 3.73 -0.19 15.93
C THR A 74 2.98 0.79 15.03
N THR A 75 3.71 1.60 14.27
CA THR A 75 3.09 2.40 13.22
C THR A 75 2.71 1.51 12.03
N GLY A 76 1.67 1.92 11.28
CA GLY A 76 1.26 1.20 10.07
C GLY A 76 2.41 1.08 9.07
N ASP A 77 3.25 2.11 8.96
CA ASP A 77 4.32 2.23 7.97
C ASP A 77 5.32 1.07 8.00
N VAL A 78 5.53 0.50 9.18
CA VAL A 78 6.52 -0.56 9.42
C VAL A 78 5.95 -1.97 9.23
N VAL A 79 4.63 -2.09 9.02
CA VAL A 79 3.92 -3.36 8.84
C VAL A 79 3.71 -3.68 7.36
N PHE A 80 4.14 -4.87 6.93
CA PHE A 80 4.05 -5.38 5.56
C PHE A 80 3.21 -6.66 5.49
N PRO A 81 1.89 -6.55 5.26
CA PRO A 81 1.01 -7.70 5.04
C PRO A 81 1.08 -8.17 3.58
N PHE A 82 1.34 -9.46 3.32
CA PHE A 82 1.38 -10.03 1.97
C PHE A 82 0.84 -11.47 1.90
N GLY A 83 0.62 -11.95 0.67
CA GLY A 83 0.33 -13.37 0.42
C GLY A 83 -1.05 -13.84 0.90
N PHE A 84 -2.01 -12.93 1.09
CA PHE A 84 -3.37 -13.31 1.49
C PHE A 84 -4.06 -14.16 0.42
N LYS A 85 -4.49 -15.35 0.82
CA LYS A 85 -5.34 -16.27 0.06
C LYS A 85 -6.61 -16.53 0.86
N THR A 86 -7.76 -16.35 0.22
CA THR A 86 -9.06 -16.73 0.79
C THR A 86 -9.23 -18.24 0.76
N ALA A 87 -9.77 -18.82 1.83
CA ALA A 87 -10.23 -20.19 1.82
C ALA A 87 -11.44 -20.34 0.89
N PHE A 88 -11.63 -21.55 0.35
CA PHE A 88 -12.83 -21.90 -0.40
C PHE A 88 -14.06 -21.77 0.51
N GLY A 89 -15.17 -21.24 -0.02
CA GLY A 89 -16.36 -20.90 0.77
C GLY A 89 -16.28 -19.57 1.53
N GLY A 90 -15.15 -18.86 1.49
CA GLY A 90 -15.01 -17.53 2.10
C GLY A 90 -14.90 -17.54 3.62
N GLY A 91 -15.13 -16.38 4.26
CA GLY A 91 -15.12 -16.20 5.72
C GLY A 91 -13.75 -16.27 6.41
N LYS A 92 -12.75 -16.91 5.79
CA LYS A 92 -11.37 -17.00 6.28
C LYS A 92 -10.37 -16.67 5.19
N SER A 93 -9.39 -15.84 5.53
CA SER A 93 -8.22 -15.57 4.69
C SER A 93 -6.94 -15.86 5.47
N THR A 94 -5.97 -16.51 4.83
CA THR A 94 -4.65 -16.77 5.41
C THR A 94 -3.59 -15.99 4.66
N GLY A 95 -2.66 -15.37 5.38
CA GLY A 95 -1.60 -14.57 4.80
C GLY A 95 -0.37 -14.53 5.70
N PHE A 96 0.57 -13.67 5.35
CA PHE A 96 1.81 -13.48 6.09
C PHE A 96 1.98 -11.99 6.40
N ALA A 97 2.53 -11.68 7.57
CA ALA A 97 2.88 -10.32 7.92
C ALA A 97 4.30 -10.24 8.47
N LEU A 98 4.98 -9.17 8.07
CA LEU A 98 6.27 -8.77 8.58
C LEU A 98 6.11 -7.44 9.29
N ILE A 99 6.63 -7.36 10.52
CA ILE A 99 6.67 -6.14 11.31
C ILE A 99 8.14 -5.87 11.58
N TYR A 100 8.69 -4.82 10.98
CA TYR A 100 10.06 -4.39 11.26
C TYR A 100 10.10 -3.55 12.56
N ASP A 101 11.29 -3.34 13.09
CA ASP A 101 11.46 -2.40 14.22
C ASP A 101 11.61 -0.95 13.72
N THR A 102 12.30 -0.74 12.58
CA THR A 102 12.47 0.59 11.96
C THR A 102 12.18 0.58 10.46
N LEU A 103 11.86 1.75 9.92
CA LEU A 103 11.59 1.95 8.48
C LEU A 103 12.83 1.76 7.61
N ASP A 104 14.02 2.03 8.15
CA ASP A 104 15.26 1.92 7.38
C ASP A 104 15.62 0.47 7.10
N TYR A 105 15.40 -0.43 8.07
CA TYR A 105 15.54 -1.87 7.85
C TYR A 105 14.49 -2.38 6.86
N ALA A 106 13.26 -1.88 6.93
CA ALA A 106 12.22 -2.24 5.97
C ALA A 106 12.61 -1.88 4.53
N LYS A 107 13.13 -0.67 4.28
CA LYS A 107 13.55 -0.22 2.94
C LYS A 107 14.72 -1.02 2.37
N LYS A 108 15.65 -1.47 3.22
CA LYS A 108 16.83 -2.25 2.81
C LYS A 108 16.50 -3.71 2.50
N LEU A 109 15.63 -4.33 3.31
CA LEU A 109 15.36 -5.76 3.27
C LEU A 109 14.16 -6.15 2.42
N GLU A 110 13.15 -5.28 2.31
CA GLU A 110 11.96 -5.61 1.51
C GLU A 110 12.24 -5.52 0.01
N PRO A 111 11.70 -6.46 -0.78
CA PRO A 111 11.67 -6.32 -2.22
C PRO A 111 10.97 -5.02 -2.67
N LYS A 112 11.55 -4.34 -3.65
CA LYS A 112 11.08 -3.04 -4.16
C LYS A 112 9.60 -3.01 -4.55
N TYR A 113 9.04 -4.12 -5.04
CA TYR A 113 7.62 -4.18 -5.43
C TYR A 113 6.65 -4.08 -4.25
N ARG A 114 7.07 -4.41 -3.02
CA ARG A 114 6.23 -4.26 -1.82
C ARG A 114 6.25 -2.83 -1.31
N LEU A 115 7.41 -2.17 -1.40
CA LEU A 115 7.57 -0.75 -1.10
C LEU A 115 6.73 0.11 -2.06
N GLU A 116 6.70 -0.24 -3.35
CA GLU A 116 5.87 0.42 -4.37
C GLU A 116 4.37 0.29 -4.05
N ARG A 117 3.92 -0.89 -3.58
CA ARG A 117 2.51 -1.11 -3.16
C ARG A 117 2.10 -0.33 -1.92
N GLN A 118 3.05 0.07 -1.09
CA GLN A 118 2.82 0.93 0.06
C GLN A 118 3.10 2.41 -0.23
N ALA A 119 3.36 2.76 -1.50
CA ALA A 119 3.71 4.11 -1.95
C ALA A 119 4.96 4.70 -1.27
N LEU A 120 5.88 3.87 -0.78
CA LEU A 120 7.13 4.33 -0.16
C LEU A 120 8.24 4.64 -1.19
N ILE A 121 8.17 4.01 -2.37
CA ILE A 121 9.14 4.16 -3.45
C ILE A 121 8.42 4.09 -4.79
N GLU A 122 8.72 5.02 -5.69
CA GLU A 122 8.32 4.93 -7.09
C GLU A 122 9.41 4.26 -7.94
N VAL A 123 9.07 3.16 -8.61
CA VAL A 123 10.02 2.44 -9.48
C VAL A 123 9.71 2.70 -10.94
N LYS A 124 10.52 3.53 -11.60
CA LYS A 124 10.44 3.74 -13.06
C LYS A 124 10.84 2.47 -13.83
N LYS A 125 9.86 1.77 -14.40
CA LYS A 125 10.08 0.58 -15.22
C LYS A 125 10.23 0.98 -16.69
N THR A 126 11.29 0.49 -17.34
CA THR A 126 11.47 0.61 -18.80
C THR A 126 11.26 -0.75 -19.44
N ALA A 127 10.64 -0.79 -20.62
CA ALA A 127 10.23 -2.04 -21.25
C ALA A 127 11.42 -3.00 -21.48
N ARG A 128 11.19 -4.31 -21.25
CA ARG A 128 12.23 -5.34 -21.39
C ARG A 128 12.82 -5.36 -22.81
N LYS A 129 11.98 -5.16 -23.83
CA LYS A 129 12.39 -5.07 -25.25
C LYS A 129 13.37 -3.91 -25.48
N GLN A 130 12.99 -2.69 -25.07
CA GLN A 130 13.84 -1.49 -25.19
C GLN A 130 15.20 -1.65 -24.47
N ARG A 131 15.24 -2.31 -23.29
CA ARG A 131 16.50 -2.61 -22.59
C ARG A 131 17.39 -3.57 -23.38
N LYS A 132 16.81 -4.63 -23.96
CA LYS A 132 17.54 -5.63 -24.76
C LYS A 132 18.06 -5.03 -26.07
N GLU A 133 17.25 -4.25 -26.78
CA GLU A 133 17.66 -3.56 -28.01
C GLU A 133 18.78 -2.56 -27.75
N ARG A 134 18.67 -1.75 -26.68
CA ARG A 134 19.75 -0.84 -26.25
C ARG A 134 21.04 -1.61 -25.93
N LYS A 135 20.94 -2.73 -25.20
CA LYS A 135 22.09 -3.60 -24.90
C LYS A 135 22.74 -4.15 -26.18
N ASN A 136 21.95 -4.65 -27.12
CA ASN A 136 22.46 -5.20 -28.38
C ASN A 136 23.09 -4.11 -29.26
N ARG A 137 22.53 -2.90 -29.31
CA ARG A 137 23.14 -1.74 -29.99
C ARG A 137 24.49 -1.36 -29.37
N MET A 138 24.56 -1.31 -28.03
CA MET A 138 25.81 -0.98 -27.31
C MET A 138 26.88 -2.07 -27.41
N LYS A 139 26.53 -3.32 -27.73
CA LYS A 139 27.50 -4.40 -27.96
C LYS A 139 28.24 -4.27 -29.29
N LYS A 140 27.67 -3.56 -30.29
CA LYS A 140 28.28 -3.40 -31.63
C LYS A 140 29.49 -2.46 -31.64
N ALA A 141 29.62 -1.58 -30.65
CA ALA A 141 30.71 -0.61 -30.56
C ALA A 141 31.72 -0.97 -29.46
N ARG A 142 32.99 -0.62 -29.68
CA ARG A 142 34.11 -0.84 -28.74
C ARG A 142 34.68 0.49 -28.23
N GLY A 143 35.32 0.47 -27.06
CA GLY A 143 36.03 1.64 -26.50
C GLY A 143 35.19 2.91 -26.40
N THR A 144 35.79 4.05 -26.75
CA THR A 144 35.17 5.39 -26.67
C THR A 144 33.94 5.54 -27.57
N ALA A 145 33.84 4.79 -28.68
CA ALA A 145 32.66 4.80 -29.56
C ALA A 145 31.39 4.30 -28.85
N LYS A 146 31.53 3.39 -27.88
CA LYS A 146 30.42 2.92 -27.04
C LYS A 146 29.91 4.01 -26.09
N ALA A 147 30.82 4.82 -25.54
CA ALA A 147 30.47 5.97 -24.69
C ALA A 147 29.77 7.07 -25.50
N LYS A 148 30.23 7.33 -26.73
CA LYS A 148 29.57 8.27 -27.66
C LYS A 148 28.12 7.84 -27.95
N LEU A 149 27.86 6.57 -28.28
CA LEU A 149 26.50 6.05 -28.53
C LEU A 149 25.57 6.10 -27.29
N ALA A 150 26.12 5.88 -26.09
CA ALA A 150 25.38 5.99 -24.85
C ALA A 150 24.99 7.45 -24.52
N SER A 151 25.89 8.40 -24.77
CA SER A 151 25.66 9.83 -24.54
C SER A 151 24.72 10.46 -25.57
N ALA A 152 24.78 10.04 -26.84
CA ALA A 152 23.91 10.53 -27.91
C ALA A 152 22.42 10.26 -27.63
N THR A 153 22.11 9.18 -26.91
CA THR A 153 20.73 8.85 -26.52
C THR A 153 20.22 9.72 -25.35
N LYS A 154 21.10 10.31 -24.54
CA LYS A 154 20.74 11.17 -23.38
C LYS A 154 20.58 12.66 -23.74
N LYS A 155 21.16 13.12 -24.85
CA LYS A 155 21.27 14.56 -25.19
C LYS A 155 19.99 15.18 -25.79
N LYS A 156 18.91 14.41 -25.98
CA LYS A 156 17.62 14.89 -26.52
C LYS A 156 16.51 14.95 -25.46
N VAL A 157 16.70 15.74 -24.42
CA VAL A 157 15.59 16.26 -23.62
C VAL A 157 15.82 17.77 -23.53
N LYS A 158 15.15 18.50 -24.41
CA LYS A 158 14.87 19.93 -24.28
C LYS A 158 13.36 20.04 -24.14
#